data_AF-A0A1D6FJR3-F1
#
_entry.id   AF-A0A1D6FJR3-F1
#
_cell.length_a   1.000
_cell.length_b   1.000
_cell.length_c   1.000
_cell.angle_alpha   90.00
_cell.angle_beta   90.00
_cell.angle_gamma   90.00
#
_symmetry.space_group_name_H-M   'P 1'
#
loop_
_entity.id
_entity.type
_entity.pdbx_description
1 polymer ?
#
loop_
_entity_poly.entity_id
_entity_poly.type
_entity_poly.pdbx_seq_one_letter_code
_entity_poly.pdbx_strand_id
1 'polypeptide(L)'
;MEAKQRPRHGEERRPPATDNGGGGGEEYDPWTAWLYKPHTISVLLVGACLLIWASGALDPEGAAAHSSLTSIKRGVWAMIAAFLAYCTLQAPSTILIRPHPAVWRLVHGLAVVYLVALTFLLFQNRDDARQFMKHLHPDLGVELPERSYGADCRLYVPENPKNKFINIYETLFDEFVVAHILGWFGKAVMIRNQLLLWVLSIGFELMEVRSECTIGTTSKIFFIPVIFLARKNAYYDILQLTFRHMLPNFNECWWDSIILDILICNWFGIWAGMHTVRYFDGKTYEWVGLSRQRSIMGKVYWFYSPFGLQVKRSLSQFTPAQWDKDQWHPFMGPLRFIQVLFLCVVFMTVELNTFFLKFCLWIPPRNPLVVYRLILWWLIAIPTIREYNSYLQD
;
A
#
# COMPACT_ATOMS: atom_id res chain seq x y z
N MET A 1 31.85 -5.41 -3.81
CA MET A 1 32.88 -4.57 -4.44
C MET A 1 32.32 -4.15 -5.79
N GLU A 2 32.12 -2.89 -6.16
CA GLU A 2 32.23 -1.57 -5.54
C GLU A 2 31.08 -0.77 -6.16
N ALA A 3 30.26 -0.10 -5.34
CA ALA A 3 29.40 0.96 -5.87
C ALA A 3 30.33 2.13 -6.18
N LYS A 4 30.61 2.39 -7.45
CA LYS A 4 31.52 3.47 -7.83
C LYS A 4 30.82 4.80 -7.56
N GLN A 5 31.15 5.43 -6.44
CA GLN A 5 30.74 6.78 -6.10
C GLN A 5 31.48 7.77 -7.01
N ARG A 6 30.78 8.72 -7.62
CA ARG A 6 31.42 9.93 -8.17
C ARG A 6 31.01 11.13 -7.31
N PRO A 7 31.96 11.92 -6.77
CA PRO A 7 31.65 13.24 -6.27
C PRO A 7 31.50 14.21 -7.45
N ARG A 8 30.60 15.18 -7.33
CA ARG A 8 30.37 16.22 -8.34
C ARG A 8 31.51 17.25 -8.23
N HIS A 9 32.46 17.23 -9.16
CA HIS A 9 33.44 18.30 -9.33
C HIS A 9 33.28 18.93 -10.71
N GLY A 10 33.20 20.26 -10.72
CA GLY A 10 33.85 21.13 -11.70
C GLY A 10 33.36 21.08 -13.14
N GLU A 11 32.84 22.21 -13.59
CA GLU A 11 32.64 22.59 -14.97
C GLU A 11 33.92 22.40 -15.81
N GLU A 12 34.00 21.33 -16.59
CA GLU A 12 35.05 21.13 -17.59
C GLU A 12 34.40 20.92 -18.96
N ARG A 13 34.79 21.78 -19.91
CA ARG A 13 34.21 21.91 -21.25
C ARG A 13 34.20 20.57 -21.99
N ARG A 14 33.03 20.17 -22.49
CA ARG A 14 32.92 19.07 -23.47
C ARG A 14 33.56 19.50 -24.80
N PRO A 15 34.36 18.66 -25.47
CA PRO A 15 34.65 18.83 -26.89
C PRO A 15 33.38 18.52 -27.71
N PRO A 16 33.26 19.04 -28.94
CA PRO A 16 32.01 18.99 -29.70
C PRO A 16 31.67 17.54 -30.09
N ALA A 17 30.37 17.25 -30.01
CA ALA A 17 29.80 15.96 -30.38
C ALA A 17 30.04 15.67 -31.87
N THR A 18 30.69 14.55 -32.16
CA THR A 18 30.54 13.88 -33.45
C THR A 18 29.17 13.21 -33.44
N ASP A 19 28.28 13.76 -34.27
CA ASP A 19 26.97 13.23 -34.58
C ASP A 19 27.11 11.82 -35.17
N ASN A 20 26.67 10.81 -34.42
CA ASN A 20 26.36 9.50 -34.94
C ASN A 20 25.01 9.12 -34.34
N GLY A 21 23.97 9.28 -35.17
CA GLY A 21 22.60 8.94 -34.86
C GLY A 21 22.46 7.50 -34.35
N GLY A 22 22.06 7.39 -33.09
CA GLY A 22 21.69 6.14 -32.43
C GLY A 22 21.01 6.49 -31.12
N GLY A 23 19.70 6.30 -31.05
CA GLY A 23 18.86 6.72 -29.91
C GLY A 23 19.43 6.28 -28.57
N GLY A 24 19.47 7.22 -27.62
CA GLY A 24 19.80 6.97 -26.22
C GLY A 24 18.72 6.12 -25.56
N GLY A 25 18.80 4.80 -25.74
CA GLY A 25 18.07 3.83 -24.93
C GLY A 25 18.84 3.58 -23.65
N GLU A 26 18.17 3.64 -22.50
CA GLU A 26 18.71 3.09 -21.25
C GLU A 26 19.15 1.63 -21.53
N GLU A 27 20.46 1.36 -21.45
CA GLU A 27 21.03 0.06 -21.78
C GLU A 27 20.67 -0.96 -20.68
N TYR A 28 19.52 -1.63 -20.81
CA TYR A 28 19.10 -2.70 -19.90
C TYR A 28 20.10 -3.86 -19.94
N ASP A 29 20.33 -4.52 -18.78
CA ASP A 29 21.18 -5.72 -18.69
C ASP A 29 20.69 -6.80 -19.69
N PRO A 30 21.54 -7.36 -20.57
CA PRO A 30 21.21 -8.46 -21.47
C PRO A 30 20.35 -9.60 -20.88
N TRP A 31 20.53 -9.97 -19.60
CA TRP A 31 19.70 -11.01 -18.94
C TRP A 31 18.31 -10.53 -18.56
N THR A 32 18.13 -9.24 -18.31
CA THR A 32 16.81 -8.63 -18.03
C THR A 32 16.20 -7.99 -19.27
N ALA A 33 16.97 -7.73 -20.32
CA ALA A 33 16.52 -7.14 -21.59
C ALA A 33 15.43 -7.97 -22.27
N TRP A 34 15.44 -9.30 -22.08
CA TRP A 34 14.35 -10.18 -22.51
C TRP A 34 13.02 -9.87 -21.80
N LEU A 35 13.03 -9.48 -20.52
CA LEU A 35 11.81 -9.07 -19.78
C LEU A 35 11.21 -7.76 -20.30
N TYR A 36 12.02 -6.88 -20.89
CA TYR A 36 11.57 -5.62 -21.49
C TYR A 36 11.10 -5.76 -22.95
N LYS A 37 11.30 -6.93 -23.57
CA LYS A 37 10.78 -7.22 -24.92
C LYS A 37 9.35 -7.77 -24.82
N PRO A 38 8.42 -7.32 -25.70
CA PRO A 38 7.05 -7.80 -25.69
C PRO A 38 7.01 -9.26 -26.17
N HIS A 39 6.72 -10.18 -25.24
CA HIS A 39 6.52 -11.61 -25.51
C HIS A 39 5.03 -11.99 -25.55
N THR A 40 4.18 -11.07 -26.01
CA THR A 40 2.71 -11.17 -25.92
C THR A 40 2.16 -12.48 -26.47
N ILE A 41 2.59 -12.90 -27.66
CA ILE A 41 2.09 -14.14 -28.30
C ILE A 41 2.49 -15.37 -27.49
N SER A 42 3.76 -15.45 -27.06
CA SER A 42 4.26 -16.57 -26.26
C SER A 42 3.56 -16.68 -24.91
N VAL A 43 3.32 -15.55 -24.24
CA VAL A 43 2.62 -15.52 -22.95
C VAL A 43 1.14 -15.89 -23.11
N LEU A 44 0.48 -15.43 -24.18
CA LEU A 44 -0.90 -15.82 -24.48
C LEU A 44 -1.03 -17.32 -24.75
N LEU A 45 -0.10 -17.92 -25.49
CA LEU A 45 -0.11 -19.33 -25.83
C LEU A 45 0.11 -20.21 -24.58
N VAL A 46 1.11 -19.86 -23.76
CA VAL A 46 1.33 -20.52 -22.45
C VAL A 46 0.12 -20.33 -21.53
N GLY A 47 -0.45 -19.12 -21.48
CA GLY A 47 -1.65 -18.82 -20.70
C GLY A 47 -2.86 -19.67 -21.13
N ALA A 48 -3.07 -19.83 -22.43
CA ALA A 48 -4.14 -20.69 -22.96
C ALA A 48 -3.92 -22.16 -22.58
N CYS A 49 -2.69 -22.69 -22.70
CA CYS A 49 -2.37 -24.04 -22.26
C CYS A 49 -2.60 -24.24 -20.76
N LEU A 50 -2.20 -23.27 -19.93
CA LEU A 50 -2.44 -23.29 -18.49
C LEU A 50 -3.92 -23.24 -18.14
N LEU A 51 -4.73 -22.47 -18.87
CA LEU A 51 -6.19 -22.42 -18.68
C LEU A 51 -6.87 -23.74 -19.06
N ILE A 52 -6.44 -24.39 -20.15
CA ILE A 52 -6.94 -25.72 -20.55
C ILE A 52 -6.59 -26.77 -19.51
N TRP A 53 -5.37 -26.72 -18.95
CA TRP A 53 -4.99 -27.61 -17.86
C TRP A 53 -5.79 -27.31 -16.58
N ALA A 54 -5.87 -26.03 -16.19
CA ALA A 54 -6.56 -25.61 -14.97
C ALA A 54 -8.08 -25.75 -15.02
N SER A 55 -8.70 -25.83 -16.20
CA SER A 55 -10.14 -26.09 -16.35
C SER A 55 -10.50 -27.54 -16.06
N GLY A 56 -9.53 -28.46 -16.04
CA GLY A 56 -9.80 -29.90 -15.92
C GLY A 56 -10.28 -30.53 -17.22
N ALA A 57 -10.20 -29.82 -18.37
CA ALA A 57 -10.59 -30.36 -19.67
C ALA A 57 -9.79 -31.61 -20.08
N LEU A 58 -8.59 -31.79 -19.50
CA LEU A 58 -7.71 -32.93 -19.75
C LEU A 58 -7.90 -34.09 -18.75
N ASP A 59 -8.67 -33.88 -17.68
CA ASP A 59 -9.00 -34.89 -16.67
C ASP A 59 -10.50 -34.79 -16.29
N PRO A 60 -11.39 -35.30 -17.15
CA PRO A 60 -12.83 -35.17 -16.95
C PRO A 60 -13.34 -35.95 -15.72
N GLU A 61 -12.64 -37.01 -15.30
CA GLU A 61 -12.99 -37.80 -14.13
C GLU A 61 -12.69 -37.05 -12.82
N GLY A 62 -11.50 -36.43 -12.72
CA GLY A 62 -11.16 -35.55 -11.60
C GLY A 62 -12.02 -34.28 -11.56
N ALA A 63 -12.40 -33.74 -12.72
CA ALA A 63 -13.26 -32.57 -12.82
C ALA A 63 -14.71 -32.84 -12.35
N ALA A 64 -15.26 -34.01 -12.64
CA ALA A 64 -16.59 -34.43 -12.19
C ALA A 64 -16.67 -34.68 -10.67
N ALA A 65 -15.54 -34.96 -10.01
CA ALA A 65 -15.48 -35.14 -8.56
C ALA A 65 -15.60 -33.81 -7.77
N HIS A 66 -15.48 -32.65 -8.42
CA HIS A 66 -15.56 -31.36 -7.75
C HIS A 66 -17.00 -30.91 -7.48
N SER A 67 -17.23 -30.39 -6.28
CA SER A 67 -18.50 -29.71 -5.96
C SER A 67 -18.71 -28.48 -6.85
N SER A 68 -19.97 -28.14 -7.14
CA SER A 68 -20.34 -26.94 -7.91
C SER A 68 -19.68 -25.66 -7.37
N LEU A 69 -19.62 -25.51 -6.04
CA LEU A 69 -18.96 -24.38 -5.38
C LEU A 69 -17.45 -24.32 -5.67
N THR A 70 -16.77 -25.46 -5.67
CA THR A 70 -15.33 -25.55 -5.98
C THR A 70 -15.07 -25.14 -7.42
N SER A 71 -15.90 -25.60 -8.36
CA SER A 71 -15.79 -25.25 -9.79
C SER A 71 -16.02 -23.76 -10.04
N ILE A 72 -17.02 -23.16 -9.37
CA ILE A 72 -17.26 -21.71 -9.42
C ILE A 72 -16.05 -20.92 -8.89
N LYS A 73 -15.51 -21.30 -7.71
CA LYS A 73 -14.34 -20.64 -7.13
C LYS A 73 -13.13 -20.70 -8.06
N ARG A 74 -12.85 -21.86 -8.66
CA ARG A 74 -11.77 -22.03 -9.64
C ARG A 74 -11.98 -21.16 -10.88
N GLY A 75 -13.21 -21.10 -11.40
CA GLY A 75 -13.56 -20.25 -12.54
C GLY A 75 -13.33 -18.76 -12.27
N VAL A 76 -13.74 -18.27 -11.10
CA VAL A 76 -13.53 -16.87 -10.69
C VAL A 76 -12.04 -16.56 -10.56
N TRP A 77 -11.25 -17.42 -9.92
CA TRP A 77 -9.79 -17.24 -9.82
C TRP A 77 -9.11 -17.27 -11.18
N ALA A 78 -9.53 -18.15 -12.10
CA ALA A 78 -9.01 -18.20 -13.46
C ALA A 78 -9.34 -16.93 -14.25
N MET A 79 -10.55 -16.40 -14.11
CA MET A 79 -10.97 -15.13 -14.72
C MET A 79 -10.11 -13.96 -14.21
N ILE A 80 -9.90 -13.86 -12.90
CA ILE A 80 -9.03 -12.84 -12.30
C ILE A 80 -7.59 -13.00 -12.80
N ALA A 81 -7.04 -14.21 -12.80
CA ALA A 81 -5.68 -14.47 -13.26
C ALA A 81 -5.48 -14.10 -14.75
N ALA A 82 -6.45 -14.44 -15.61
CA ALA A 82 -6.42 -14.07 -17.03
C ALA A 82 -6.49 -12.55 -17.23
N PHE A 83 -7.35 -11.85 -16.47
CA PHE A 83 -7.43 -10.39 -16.51
C PHE A 83 -6.12 -9.74 -16.02
N LEU A 84 -5.55 -10.21 -14.93
CA LEU A 84 -4.28 -9.69 -14.41
C LEU A 84 -3.13 -9.93 -15.41
N ALA A 85 -3.08 -11.10 -16.05
CA ALA A 85 -2.11 -11.37 -17.11
C ALA A 85 -2.28 -10.40 -18.29
N TYR A 86 -3.52 -10.13 -18.71
CA TYR A 86 -3.80 -9.12 -19.73
C TYR A 86 -3.32 -7.73 -19.32
N CYS A 87 -3.63 -7.28 -18.10
CA CYS A 87 -3.17 -5.99 -17.58
C CYS A 87 -1.64 -5.92 -17.54
N THR A 88 -0.95 -6.95 -17.06
CA THR A 88 0.52 -6.98 -17.03
C THR A 88 1.13 -6.80 -18.42
N LEU A 89 0.51 -7.36 -19.46
CA LEU A 89 0.99 -7.27 -20.83
C LEU A 89 0.65 -5.92 -21.50
N GLN A 90 -0.59 -5.45 -21.34
CA GLN A 90 -1.17 -4.39 -22.18
C GLN A 90 -1.46 -3.08 -21.44
N ALA A 91 -1.49 -3.07 -20.11
CA ALA A 91 -1.76 -1.83 -19.38
C ALA A 91 -0.67 -0.78 -19.65
N PRO A 92 -1.02 0.51 -19.67
CA PRO A 92 -0.04 1.59 -19.82
C PRO A 92 0.96 1.56 -18.66
N SER A 93 2.20 1.92 -18.95
CA SER A 93 3.22 2.12 -17.90
C SER A 93 2.93 3.40 -17.13
N THR A 94 3.12 3.37 -15.80
CA THR A 94 3.07 4.58 -14.95
C THR A 94 4.40 5.34 -15.02
N ILE A 95 4.49 6.49 -14.33
CA ILE A 95 5.77 7.22 -14.16
C ILE A 95 6.88 6.37 -13.51
N LEU A 96 6.50 5.29 -12.81
CA LEU A 96 7.44 4.39 -12.17
C LEU A 96 7.82 3.26 -13.14
N ILE A 97 9.08 3.26 -13.56
CA ILE A 97 9.63 2.22 -14.44
C ILE A 97 10.21 1.05 -13.64
N ARG A 98 10.64 1.29 -12.39
CA ARG A 98 11.33 0.30 -11.53
C ARG A 98 10.45 -0.21 -10.39
N PRO A 99 10.54 -1.48 -9.97
CA PRO A 99 11.52 -2.50 -10.36
C PRO A 99 11.39 -2.98 -11.80
N HIS A 100 10.16 -3.02 -12.32
CA HIS A 100 9.85 -3.36 -13.70
C HIS A 100 8.45 -2.80 -14.05
N PRO A 101 8.20 -2.33 -15.28
CA PRO A 101 6.88 -1.81 -15.66
C PRO A 101 5.74 -2.82 -15.46
N ALA A 102 6.02 -4.11 -15.70
CA ALA A 102 5.06 -5.20 -15.47
C ALA A 102 4.51 -5.25 -14.03
N VAL A 103 5.30 -4.87 -13.02
CA VAL A 103 4.86 -4.84 -11.62
C VAL A 103 3.78 -3.77 -11.44
N TRP A 104 4.02 -2.56 -11.94
CA TRP A 104 3.04 -1.46 -11.81
C TRP A 104 1.80 -1.70 -12.66
N ARG A 105 1.93 -2.34 -13.82
CA ARG A 105 0.81 -2.80 -14.64
C ARG A 105 -0.02 -3.88 -13.93
N LEU A 106 0.63 -4.80 -13.21
CA LEU A 106 -0.04 -5.79 -12.37
C LEU A 106 -0.76 -5.11 -11.19
N VAL A 107 -0.12 -4.17 -10.50
CA VAL A 107 -0.74 -3.38 -9.41
C VAL A 107 -1.96 -2.63 -9.92
N HIS A 108 -1.89 -2.03 -11.11
CA HIS A 108 -3.04 -1.40 -11.75
C HIS A 108 -4.17 -2.41 -12.01
N GLY A 109 -3.86 -3.59 -12.56
CA GLY A 109 -4.85 -4.68 -12.73
C GLY A 109 -5.49 -5.10 -11.41
N LEU A 110 -4.71 -5.26 -10.34
CA LEU A 110 -5.19 -5.58 -8.99
C LEU A 110 -6.10 -4.47 -8.45
N ALA A 111 -5.77 -3.20 -8.69
CA ALA A 111 -6.59 -2.06 -8.32
C ALA A 111 -7.96 -2.08 -9.02
N VAL A 112 -8.00 -2.42 -10.31
CA VAL A 112 -9.25 -2.56 -11.06
C VAL A 112 -10.09 -3.73 -10.56
N VAL A 113 -9.48 -4.89 -10.29
CA VAL A 113 -10.18 -6.05 -9.69
C VAL A 113 -10.78 -5.67 -8.33
N TYR A 114 -10.01 -4.99 -7.48
CA TYR A 114 -10.47 -4.50 -6.20
C TYR A 114 -11.63 -3.51 -6.35
N LEU A 115 -11.55 -2.57 -7.30
CA LEU A 115 -12.61 -1.62 -7.58
C LEU A 115 -13.90 -2.33 -8.02
N VAL A 116 -13.81 -3.30 -8.95
CA VAL A 116 -14.97 -4.08 -9.40
C VAL A 116 -15.58 -4.87 -8.24
N ALA A 117 -14.76 -5.46 -7.37
CA ALA A 117 -15.24 -6.16 -6.17
C ALA A 117 -15.95 -5.21 -5.19
N LEU A 118 -15.41 -4.01 -4.98
CA LEU A 118 -16.08 -2.99 -4.17
C LEU A 118 -17.39 -2.52 -4.81
N THR A 119 -17.43 -2.33 -6.12
CA THR A 119 -18.67 -2.00 -6.85
C THR A 119 -19.69 -3.12 -6.72
N PHE A 120 -19.28 -4.39 -6.74
CA PHE A 120 -20.20 -5.50 -6.47
C PHE A 120 -20.76 -5.45 -5.04
N LEU A 121 -19.89 -5.28 -4.03
CA LEU A 121 -20.29 -5.14 -2.63
C LEU A 121 -21.19 -3.92 -2.40
N LEU A 122 -21.04 -2.88 -3.22
CA LEU A 122 -21.88 -1.68 -3.22
C LEU A 122 -23.37 -1.98 -3.39
N PHE A 123 -23.69 -2.98 -4.20
CA PHE A 123 -25.07 -3.35 -4.51
C PHE A 123 -25.64 -4.40 -3.55
N GLN A 124 -24.83 -4.93 -2.63
CA GLN A 124 -25.27 -5.90 -1.63
C GLN A 124 -25.87 -5.18 -0.40
N ASN A 125 -26.81 -5.83 0.29
CA ASN A 125 -27.20 -5.38 1.62
C ASN A 125 -26.09 -5.69 2.63
N ARG A 126 -26.10 -5.02 3.79
CA ARG A 126 -25.08 -5.21 4.83
C ARG A 126 -24.92 -6.67 5.25
N ASP A 127 -26.02 -7.37 5.49
CA ASP A 127 -25.98 -8.75 5.98
C ASP A 127 -25.61 -9.73 4.87
N ASP A 128 -26.11 -9.52 3.65
CA ASP A 128 -25.72 -10.30 2.46
C ASP A 128 -24.23 -10.14 2.16
N ALA A 129 -23.70 -8.92 2.25
CA ALA A 129 -22.27 -8.63 2.09
C ALA A 129 -21.43 -9.37 3.13
N ARG A 130 -21.86 -9.40 4.40
CA ARG A 130 -21.19 -10.15 5.47
C ARG A 130 -21.20 -11.65 5.22
N GLN A 131 -22.32 -12.21 4.77
CA GLN A 131 -22.37 -13.62 4.40
C GLN A 131 -21.48 -13.91 3.18
N PHE A 132 -21.43 -13.00 2.20
CA PHE A 132 -20.56 -13.13 1.04
C PHE A 132 -19.08 -13.18 1.44
N MET A 133 -18.66 -12.42 2.46
CA MET A 133 -17.28 -12.45 2.95
C MET A 133 -16.83 -13.85 3.42
N LYS A 134 -17.74 -14.73 3.84
CA LYS A 134 -17.41 -16.14 4.19
C LYS A 134 -16.82 -16.93 3.02
N HIS A 135 -17.14 -16.55 1.79
CA HIS A 135 -16.57 -17.20 0.61
C HIS A 135 -15.10 -16.85 0.38
N LEU A 136 -14.64 -15.71 0.89
CA LEU A 136 -13.25 -15.27 0.82
C LEU A 136 -12.41 -15.90 1.94
N HIS A 137 -12.92 -15.89 3.17
CA HIS A 137 -12.23 -16.48 4.32
C HIS A 137 -13.25 -17.09 5.30
N PRO A 138 -13.01 -18.30 5.83
CA PRO A 138 -13.96 -19.01 6.68
C PRO A 138 -14.32 -18.26 7.97
N ASP A 139 -13.36 -17.52 8.54
CA ASP A 139 -13.53 -16.80 9.81
C ASP A 139 -14.32 -15.48 9.71
N LEU A 140 -14.93 -15.18 8.56
CA LEU A 140 -15.66 -13.93 8.33
C LEU A 140 -17.18 -14.10 8.47
N GLY A 141 -17.91 -12.97 8.49
CA GLY A 141 -19.37 -12.98 8.58
C GLY A 141 -19.90 -13.49 9.92
N VAL A 142 -19.08 -13.39 10.97
CA VAL A 142 -19.42 -13.62 12.36
C VAL A 142 -19.23 -12.29 13.09
N GLU A 143 -20.14 -11.96 14.00
CA GLU A 143 -20.04 -10.75 14.80
C GLU A 143 -18.80 -10.79 15.69
N LEU A 144 -18.01 -9.71 15.66
CA LEU A 144 -16.77 -9.61 16.42
C LEU A 144 -17.08 -9.14 17.85
N PRO A 145 -16.36 -9.65 18.87
CA PRO A 145 -16.48 -9.11 20.22
C PRO A 145 -16.06 -7.64 20.23
N GLU A 146 -16.82 -6.80 20.92
CA GLU A 146 -16.47 -5.40 21.11
C GLU A 146 -15.21 -5.29 21.99
N ARG A 147 -14.15 -4.71 21.43
CA ARG A 147 -12.92 -4.37 22.18
C ARG A 147 -12.87 -2.85 22.34
N SER A 148 -12.92 -2.39 23.59
CA SER A 148 -12.72 -0.99 23.96
C SER A 148 -11.32 -0.85 24.55
N TYR A 149 -10.45 -0.07 23.91
CA TYR A 149 -9.06 0.12 24.35
C TYR A 149 -8.95 1.14 25.50
N GLY A 150 -9.90 2.06 25.59
CA GLY A 150 -9.96 3.14 26.58
C GLY A 150 -10.99 2.90 27.69
N ALA A 151 -11.24 1.64 28.06
CA ALA A 151 -12.15 1.32 29.16
C ALA A 151 -11.57 1.69 30.55
N ASP A 152 -10.26 1.54 30.74
CA ASP A 152 -9.54 1.98 31.95
C ASP A 152 -8.19 2.62 31.55
N CYS A 153 -8.11 3.94 31.69
CA CYS A 153 -6.93 4.71 31.28
C CYS A 153 -5.92 4.98 32.40
N ARG A 154 -6.06 4.31 33.55
CA ARG A 154 -5.09 4.42 34.65
C ARG A 154 -3.77 3.78 34.24
N LEU A 155 -2.69 4.54 34.37
CA LEU A 155 -1.32 4.05 34.13
C LEU A 155 -0.92 3.01 35.18
N TYR A 156 -1.41 3.15 36.41
CA TYR A 156 -1.10 2.28 37.53
C TYR A 156 -2.40 1.76 38.15
N VAL A 157 -2.58 0.44 38.13
CA VAL A 157 -3.74 -0.30 38.65
C VAL A 157 -3.24 -1.22 39.75
N PRO A 158 -3.19 -0.74 41.01
CA PRO A 158 -2.69 -1.54 42.13
C PRO A 158 -3.59 -2.73 42.46
N GLU A 159 -4.85 -2.72 41.99
CA GLU A 159 -5.82 -3.79 42.22
C GLU A 159 -5.53 -5.05 41.36
N ASN A 160 -4.71 -4.95 40.32
CA ASN A 160 -4.43 -6.08 39.44
C ASN A 160 -3.32 -6.98 40.03
N PRO A 161 -3.60 -8.28 40.29
CA PRO A 161 -2.65 -9.18 40.94
C PRO A 161 -1.50 -9.64 40.04
N LYS A 162 -1.60 -9.50 38.71
CA LYS A 162 -0.58 -9.96 37.76
C LYS A 162 0.44 -8.89 37.40
N ASN A 163 -0.04 -7.69 37.08
CA ASN A 163 0.81 -6.57 36.72
C ASN A 163 0.13 -5.26 37.11
N LYS A 164 0.83 -4.43 37.90
CA LYS A 164 0.32 -3.13 38.34
C LYS A 164 0.28 -2.09 37.21
N PHE A 165 0.95 -2.36 36.08
CA PHE A 165 0.95 -1.54 34.86
C PHE A 165 0.32 -2.29 33.69
N ILE A 166 -0.72 -3.10 33.96
CA ILE A 166 -1.35 -3.97 32.95
C ILE A 166 -1.78 -3.21 31.69
N ASN A 167 -2.43 -2.05 31.84
CA ASN A 167 -2.93 -1.27 30.71
C ASN A 167 -1.78 -0.81 29.80
N ILE A 168 -0.66 -0.37 30.38
CA ILE A 168 0.53 0.01 29.60
C ILE A 168 1.13 -1.20 28.88
N TYR A 169 1.21 -2.34 29.57
CA TYR A 169 1.80 -3.55 28.99
C TYR A 169 0.95 -4.09 27.83
N GLU A 170 -0.37 -4.15 27.98
CA GLU A 170 -1.27 -4.63 26.94
C GLU A 170 -1.26 -3.71 25.71
N THR A 171 -1.22 -2.39 25.90
CA THR A 171 -1.13 -1.42 24.80
C THR A 171 0.23 -1.50 24.09
N LEU A 172 1.35 -1.55 24.82
CA LEU A 172 2.69 -1.55 24.21
C LEU A 172 3.00 -2.81 23.39
N PHE A 173 2.39 -3.95 23.76
CA PHE A 173 2.57 -5.22 23.05
C PHE A 173 1.39 -5.56 22.13
N ASP A 174 0.53 -4.59 21.82
CA ASP A 174 -0.50 -4.76 20.81
C ASP A 174 0.10 -4.68 19.38
N GLU A 175 -0.53 -5.38 18.45
CA GLU A 175 -0.15 -5.39 17.03
C GLU A 175 -0.20 -4.00 16.39
N PHE A 176 -0.99 -3.08 16.94
CA PHE A 176 -1.14 -1.71 16.45
C PHE A 176 0.13 -0.87 16.61
N VAL A 177 0.99 -1.13 17.61
CA VAL A 177 2.27 -0.42 17.77
C VAL A 177 3.18 -0.65 16.56
N VAL A 178 3.29 -1.90 16.13
CA VAL A 178 4.08 -2.27 14.94
C VAL A 178 3.43 -1.70 13.68
N ALA A 179 2.10 -1.75 13.60
CA ALA A 179 1.36 -1.20 12.47
C ALA A 179 1.56 0.32 12.32
N HIS A 180 1.56 1.08 13.42
CA HIS A 180 1.85 2.52 13.44
C HIS A 180 3.26 2.80 12.95
N ILE A 181 4.27 2.15 13.54
CA ILE A 181 5.68 2.37 13.15
C ILE A 181 5.90 2.07 11.66
N LEU A 182 5.45 0.90 11.18
CA LEU A 182 5.62 0.51 9.79
C LEU A 182 4.77 1.34 8.84
N GLY A 183 3.56 1.72 9.25
CA GLY A 183 2.65 2.57 8.50
C GLY A 183 3.25 3.96 8.27
N TRP A 184 3.76 4.60 9.32
CA TRP A 184 4.39 5.92 9.23
C TRP A 184 5.73 5.88 8.50
N PHE A 185 6.50 4.80 8.65
CA PHE A 185 7.67 4.55 7.81
C PHE A 185 7.29 4.50 6.31
N GLY A 186 6.28 3.71 5.96
CA GLY A 186 5.82 3.57 4.57
C GLY A 186 5.29 4.88 3.98
N LYS A 187 4.54 5.66 4.78
CA LYS A 187 4.08 7.01 4.40
C LYS A 187 5.24 7.97 4.18
N ALA A 188 6.25 7.92 5.04
CA ALA A 188 7.41 8.79 4.93
C ALA A 188 8.22 8.53 3.66
N VAL A 189 8.39 7.25 3.28
CA VAL A 189 9.03 6.86 2.01
C VAL A 189 8.25 7.33 0.79
N MET A 190 6.92 7.36 0.88
CA MET A 190 6.02 7.75 -0.20
C MET A 190 5.90 9.27 -0.37
N ILE A 191 5.66 10.02 0.71
CA ILE A 191 5.38 11.47 0.68
C ILE A 191 6.66 12.32 0.71
N ARG A 192 7.72 11.79 1.34
CA ARG A 192 9.07 12.39 1.40
C ARG A 192 9.12 13.82 1.94
N ASN A 193 8.12 14.22 2.74
CA ASN A 193 8.02 15.56 3.29
C ASN A 193 7.66 15.53 4.78
N GLN A 194 8.56 16.04 5.61
CA GLN A 194 8.43 16.02 7.07
C GLN A 194 7.20 16.77 7.58
N LEU A 195 6.93 17.98 7.05
CA LEU A 195 5.83 18.81 7.51
C LEU A 195 4.49 18.15 7.21
N LEU A 196 4.32 17.66 5.98
CA LEU A 196 3.10 17.00 5.54
C LEU A 196 2.82 15.73 6.36
N LEU A 197 3.86 14.96 6.68
CA LEU A 197 3.75 13.76 7.52
C LEU A 197 3.31 14.08 8.95
N TRP A 198 3.83 15.15 9.56
CA TRP A 198 3.38 15.59 10.88
C TRP A 198 1.95 16.10 10.88
N VAL A 199 1.55 16.84 9.83
CA VAL A 199 0.17 17.30 9.67
C VAL A 199 -0.78 16.12 9.55
N LEU A 200 -0.42 15.10 8.77
CA LEU A 200 -1.19 13.86 8.66
C LEU A 200 -1.23 13.10 9.99
N SER A 201 -0.10 13.01 10.70
CA SER A 201 0.00 12.26 11.97
C SER A 201 -0.86 12.88 13.05
N ILE A 202 -0.68 14.17 13.31
CA ILE A 202 -1.51 14.88 14.28
C ILE A 202 -2.97 14.90 13.81
N GLY A 203 -3.22 15.06 12.51
CA GLY A 203 -4.56 15.06 11.95
C GLY A 203 -5.32 13.77 12.20
N PHE A 204 -4.66 12.61 12.05
CA PHE A 204 -5.27 11.29 12.25
C PHE A 204 -5.70 11.09 13.70
N GLU A 205 -4.81 11.40 14.62
CA GLU A 205 -5.00 11.29 16.07
C GLU A 205 -6.09 12.26 16.56
N LEU A 206 -6.14 13.46 15.98
CA LEU A 206 -7.23 14.41 16.25
C LEU A 206 -8.59 13.88 15.78
N MET A 207 -8.65 13.11 14.69
CA MET A 207 -9.90 12.48 14.26
C MET A 207 -10.35 11.36 15.20
N GLU A 208 -9.41 10.63 15.80
CA GLU A 208 -9.70 9.57 16.77
C GLU A 208 -10.17 10.16 18.11
N VAL A 209 -9.43 11.14 18.65
CA VAL A 209 -9.73 11.80 19.93
C VAL A 209 -10.98 12.70 19.85
N ARG A 210 -11.17 13.42 18.74
CA ARG A 210 -12.28 14.38 18.56
C ARG A 210 -13.29 13.84 17.56
N SER A 211 -13.97 12.77 17.95
CA SER A 211 -15.16 12.33 17.23
C SER A 211 -16.42 13.17 17.58
N GLU A 212 -16.33 14.15 18.50
CA GLU A 212 -17.41 15.06 18.92
C GLU A 212 -17.45 16.47 18.28
N CYS A 213 -16.55 16.88 17.40
CA CYS A 213 -16.63 18.25 16.84
C CYS A 213 -16.35 18.34 15.34
N THR A 214 -17.41 18.69 14.61
CA THR A 214 -17.37 19.45 13.34
C THR A 214 -16.95 18.68 12.09
N ILE A 215 -17.62 17.58 11.77
CA ILE A 215 -17.60 17.01 10.40
C ILE A 215 -19.03 16.81 9.83
N GLY A 216 -20.01 17.61 10.30
CA GLY A 216 -21.40 17.56 9.81
C GLY A 216 -21.59 18.08 8.38
N THR A 217 -20.62 18.81 7.81
CA THR A 217 -20.73 19.42 6.47
C THR A 217 -19.72 18.82 5.49
N THR A 218 -18.49 18.53 5.95
CA THR A 218 -17.43 17.96 5.11
C THR A 218 -17.69 16.48 4.80
N SER A 219 -18.25 15.70 5.74
CA SER A 219 -18.57 14.27 5.49
C SER A 219 -19.57 14.06 4.34
N LYS A 220 -20.40 15.06 4.01
CA LYS A 220 -21.44 14.94 2.99
C LYS A 220 -20.89 14.90 1.55
N ILE A 221 -19.72 15.51 1.31
CA ILE A 221 -19.10 15.58 -0.02
C ILE A 221 -18.06 14.47 -0.19
N PHE A 222 -17.29 14.15 0.86
CA PHE A 222 -16.17 13.22 0.78
C PHE A 222 -16.56 11.75 0.82
N PHE A 223 -17.74 11.42 1.34
CA PHE A 223 -18.19 10.05 1.45
C PHE A 223 -19.04 9.59 0.25
N ILE A 224 -19.17 10.30 -0.87
CA ILE A 224 -20.06 9.85 -1.97
C ILE A 224 -19.79 8.39 -2.43
N PRO A 225 -18.54 7.86 -2.46
CA PRO A 225 -18.30 6.44 -2.73
C PRO A 225 -18.64 5.50 -1.56
N VAL A 226 -18.59 5.99 -0.32
CA VAL A 226 -18.79 5.21 0.93
C VAL A 226 -20.24 5.28 1.44
N ILE A 227 -20.94 6.39 1.24
CA ILE A 227 -22.38 6.60 1.40
C ILE A 227 -23.15 5.71 0.42
N PHE A 228 -22.59 5.41 -0.76
CA PHE A 228 -23.24 4.53 -1.73
C PHE A 228 -23.23 3.04 -1.29
N LEU A 229 -22.35 2.64 -0.34
CA LEU A 229 -22.42 1.33 0.34
C LEU A 229 -23.56 1.27 1.38
N ALA A 230 -24.05 2.42 1.83
CA ALA A 230 -25.06 2.53 2.87
C ALA A 230 -26.44 2.81 2.25
N ARG A 231 -27.03 1.83 1.55
CA ARG A 231 -28.39 1.97 1.02
C ARG A 231 -29.41 2.12 2.16
N LYS A 232 -30.13 3.26 2.12
CA LYS A 232 -31.39 3.69 2.76
C LYS A 232 -31.64 3.57 4.28
N ASN A 233 -31.08 2.63 5.04
CA ASN A 233 -31.43 2.51 6.48
C ASN A 233 -30.36 3.04 7.45
N ALA A 234 -29.10 3.16 7.02
CA ALA A 234 -28.03 3.67 7.89
C ALA A 234 -27.92 5.21 7.88
N TYR A 235 -28.59 5.91 6.96
CA TYR A 235 -28.51 7.37 6.87
C TYR A 235 -29.06 8.07 8.13
N TYR A 236 -30.13 7.54 8.72
CA TYR A 236 -30.74 8.13 9.91
C TYR A 236 -29.90 7.89 11.19
N ASP A 237 -29.29 6.70 11.33
CA ASP A 237 -28.43 6.39 12.48
C ASP A 237 -27.07 7.09 12.41
N ILE A 238 -26.49 7.23 11.20
CA ILE A 238 -25.20 7.94 10.99
C ILE A 238 -25.36 9.45 11.21
N LEU A 239 -26.55 10.02 11.02
CA LEU A 239 -26.80 11.45 11.15
C LEU A 239 -26.79 11.95 12.62
N GLN A 240 -26.94 11.05 13.61
CA GLN A 240 -27.02 11.41 15.03
C GLN A 240 -25.82 10.96 15.89
N LEU A 241 -24.89 10.16 15.36
CA LEU A 241 -23.88 9.49 16.19
C LEU A 241 -22.43 9.90 15.87
N THR A 242 -21.76 10.36 16.92
CA THR A 242 -20.31 10.52 17.09
C THR A 242 -19.56 9.25 16.63
N PHE A 243 -18.44 9.39 15.90
CA PHE A 243 -17.63 8.22 15.49
C PHE A 243 -17.19 7.34 16.68
N ARG A 244 -17.06 7.90 17.90
CA ARG A 244 -16.78 7.19 19.16
C ARG A 244 -17.82 6.12 19.52
N HIS A 245 -19.09 6.37 19.19
CA HIS A 245 -20.18 5.44 19.46
C HIS A 245 -20.33 4.39 18.36
N MET A 246 -19.98 4.71 17.12
CA MET A 246 -20.00 3.73 16.02
C MET A 246 -18.77 2.81 16.01
N LEU A 247 -17.63 3.25 16.52
CA LEU A 247 -16.38 2.50 16.49
C LEU A 247 -15.71 2.53 17.88
N PRO A 248 -16.09 1.61 18.80
CA PRO A 248 -15.51 1.51 20.13
C PRO A 248 -13.98 1.32 20.13
N ASN A 249 -13.43 0.83 19.01
CA ASN A 249 -11.99 0.68 18.81
C ASN A 249 -11.24 2.02 18.83
N PHE A 250 -11.87 3.15 18.46
CA PHE A 250 -11.23 4.48 18.51
C PHE A 250 -11.37 5.16 19.87
N ASN A 251 -12.02 4.50 20.84
CA ASN A 251 -12.01 4.97 22.20
C ASN A 251 -10.70 4.52 22.85
N GLU A 252 -9.67 5.33 22.70
CA GLU A 252 -8.33 5.09 23.25
C GLU A 252 -8.03 6.07 24.40
N CYS A 253 -6.97 5.78 25.15
CA CYS A 253 -6.56 6.64 26.25
C CYS A 253 -5.80 7.87 25.75
N TRP A 254 -5.94 9.00 26.44
CA TRP A 254 -5.25 10.24 26.05
C TRP A 254 -3.72 10.06 25.94
N TRP A 255 -3.14 9.21 26.78
CA TRP A 255 -1.70 8.92 26.78
C TRP A 255 -1.31 7.95 25.68
N ASP A 256 -2.24 7.14 25.19
CA ASP A 256 -2.06 6.25 24.04
C ASP A 256 -1.87 7.11 22.79
N SER A 257 -2.90 7.87 22.42
CA SER A 257 -2.87 8.72 21.22
C SER A 257 -1.77 9.79 21.24
N ILE A 258 -1.54 10.46 22.38
CA ILE A 258 -0.55 11.56 22.45
C ILE A 258 0.88 11.02 22.64
N ILE A 259 1.09 10.14 23.62
CA ILE A 259 2.46 9.73 23.99
C ILE A 259 2.89 8.55 23.15
N LEU A 260 2.08 7.49 23.08
CA LEU A 260 2.46 6.29 22.35
C LEU A 260 2.39 6.53 20.85
N ASP A 261 1.26 6.97 20.32
CA ASP A 261 1.11 7.06 18.88
C ASP A 261 1.83 8.27 18.29
N ILE A 262 1.49 9.52 18.65
CA ILE A 262 2.16 10.71 18.10
C ILE A 262 3.67 10.75 18.41
N LEU A 263 4.04 10.67 19.69
CA LEU A 263 5.41 10.98 20.13
C LEU A 263 6.38 9.81 20.00
N ILE A 264 5.92 8.56 20.05
CA ILE A 264 6.78 7.37 19.98
C ILE A 264 6.65 6.69 18.61
N CYS A 265 5.50 6.11 18.30
CA CYS A 265 5.32 5.26 17.12
C CYS A 265 5.42 6.06 15.81
N ASN A 266 4.63 7.12 15.69
CA ASN A 266 4.53 7.95 14.50
C ASN A 266 5.83 8.73 14.29
N TRP A 267 6.36 9.36 15.35
CA TRP A 267 7.65 10.02 15.33
C TRP A 267 8.78 9.10 14.84
N PHE A 268 8.89 7.90 15.44
CA PHE A 268 9.93 6.95 15.07
C PHE A 268 9.78 6.44 13.64
N GLY A 269 8.56 6.10 13.21
CA GLY A 269 8.27 5.69 11.83
C GLY A 269 8.63 6.78 10.82
N ILE A 270 8.21 8.03 11.06
CA ILE A 270 8.54 9.17 10.22
C ILE A 270 10.05 9.40 10.20
N TRP A 271 10.71 9.41 11.36
CA TRP A 271 12.16 9.59 11.46
C TRP A 271 12.91 8.52 10.68
N ALA A 272 12.57 7.24 10.86
CA ALA A 272 13.21 6.12 10.19
C ALA A 272 12.98 6.17 8.67
N GLY A 273 11.76 6.50 8.23
CA GLY A 273 11.42 6.63 6.82
C GLY A 273 12.14 7.81 6.16
N MET A 274 12.15 8.98 6.80
CA MET A 274 12.85 10.16 6.30
C MET A 274 14.38 10.00 6.34
N HIS A 275 14.91 9.27 7.31
CA HIS A 275 16.33 8.88 7.33
C HIS A 275 16.65 7.93 6.18
N THR A 276 15.76 6.98 5.89
CA THR A 276 15.89 6.07 4.74
C THR A 276 15.88 6.87 3.43
N VAL A 277 14.93 7.80 3.25
CA VAL A 277 14.90 8.70 2.10
C VAL A 277 16.22 9.45 1.98
N ARG A 278 16.72 10.10 3.05
CA ARG A 278 18.00 10.83 3.03
C ARG A 278 19.22 9.94 2.77
N TYR A 279 19.19 8.69 3.23
CA TYR A 279 20.28 7.74 2.99
C TYR A 279 20.39 7.38 1.50
N PHE A 280 19.26 7.37 0.79
CA PHE A 280 19.18 7.11 -0.64
C PHE A 280 19.16 8.38 -1.51
N ASP A 281 18.82 9.54 -0.94
CA ASP A 281 18.85 10.87 -1.55
C ASP A 281 20.23 11.17 -2.13
N GLY A 282 20.28 11.65 -3.38
CA GLY A 282 21.52 11.94 -4.10
C GLY A 282 22.37 10.75 -4.55
N LYS A 283 21.96 9.49 -4.26
CA LYS A 283 22.63 8.29 -4.79
C LYS A 283 21.95 7.80 -6.06
N THR A 284 22.52 8.12 -7.22
CA THR A 284 22.18 7.44 -8.47
C THR A 284 22.83 6.05 -8.47
N TYR A 285 22.01 5.01 -8.49
CA TYR A 285 22.51 3.64 -8.60
C TYR A 285 22.50 3.23 -10.08
N GLU A 286 23.67 3.20 -10.71
CA GLU A 286 23.86 2.35 -11.90
C GLU A 286 23.90 0.89 -11.43
N TRP A 287 22.76 0.22 -11.58
CA TRP A 287 22.66 -1.20 -11.32
C TRP A 287 23.40 -1.96 -12.42
N VAL A 288 24.65 -2.34 -12.14
CA VAL A 288 25.41 -3.22 -13.02
C VAL A 288 24.72 -4.57 -13.07
N GLY A 289 24.24 -4.92 -14.27
CA GLY A 289 23.62 -6.20 -14.55
C GLY A 289 24.50 -7.42 -14.30
N LEU A 290 23.88 -8.59 -14.08
CA LEU A 290 24.55 -9.89 -13.94
C LEU A 290 25.43 -10.23 -15.15
N SER A 291 25.06 -9.75 -16.35
CA SER A 291 25.84 -9.92 -17.58
C SER A 291 27.17 -9.16 -17.57
N ARG A 292 27.23 -8.01 -16.89
CA ARG A 292 28.35 -7.06 -16.95
C ARG A 292 29.42 -7.37 -15.89
N GLN A 293 29.22 -8.40 -15.07
CA GLN A 293 30.27 -8.98 -14.21
C GLN A 293 31.32 -9.69 -15.08
N ARG A 294 32.47 -9.05 -15.28
CA ARG A 294 33.60 -9.54 -16.09
C ARG A 294 34.20 -10.87 -15.62
N SER A 295 34.04 -11.28 -14.35
CA SER A 295 34.69 -12.47 -13.79
C SER A 295 33.72 -13.61 -13.50
N ILE A 296 34.13 -14.84 -13.83
CA ILE A 296 33.43 -16.09 -13.48
C ILE A 296 33.25 -16.18 -11.96
N MET A 297 34.22 -15.69 -11.18
CA MET A 297 34.11 -15.56 -9.73
C MET A 297 32.96 -14.65 -9.30
N GLY A 298 32.66 -13.55 -10.00
CA GLY A 298 31.51 -12.71 -9.68
C GLY A 298 30.16 -13.42 -9.81
N LYS A 299 30.04 -14.36 -10.76
CA LYS A 299 28.84 -15.19 -10.97
C LYS A 299 28.75 -16.34 -9.98
N VAL A 300 29.87 -16.96 -9.63
CA VAL A 300 29.94 -18.01 -8.60
C VAL A 300 29.60 -17.43 -7.22
N TYR A 301 30.20 -16.29 -6.85
CA TYR A 301 29.86 -15.58 -5.61
C TYR A 301 28.38 -15.16 -5.53
N TRP A 302 27.66 -15.04 -6.65
CA TRP A 302 26.20 -14.78 -6.64
C TRP A 302 25.42 -15.98 -6.11
N PHE A 303 25.78 -17.19 -6.55
CA PHE A 303 25.18 -18.45 -6.09
C PHE A 303 25.52 -18.77 -4.63
N TYR A 304 26.72 -18.37 -4.17
CA TYR A 304 27.19 -18.57 -2.78
C TYR A 304 26.97 -17.35 -1.86
N SER A 305 26.32 -16.29 -2.36
CA SER A 305 26.05 -15.10 -1.56
C SER A 305 25.04 -15.41 -0.45
N PRO A 306 25.23 -14.93 0.79
CA PRO A 306 24.23 -15.08 1.85
C PRO A 306 22.88 -14.51 1.38
N PHE A 307 21.77 -15.18 1.70
CA PHE A 307 20.40 -14.78 1.36
C PHE A 307 20.14 -13.29 1.64
N GLY A 308 20.68 -12.76 2.74
CA GLY A 308 20.56 -11.33 3.09
C GLY A 308 21.16 -10.35 2.07
N LEU A 309 22.24 -10.71 1.37
CA LEU A 309 22.83 -9.86 0.33
C LEU A 309 22.04 -9.92 -0.99
N GLN A 310 21.43 -11.08 -1.27
CA GLN A 310 20.53 -11.25 -2.41
C GLN A 310 19.25 -10.44 -2.19
N VAL A 311 18.64 -10.54 -1.00
CA VAL A 311 17.51 -9.71 -0.59
C VAL A 311 17.85 -8.23 -0.62
N LYS A 312 19.03 -7.80 -0.15
CA LYS A 312 19.45 -6.39 -0.21
C LYS A 312 19.54 -5.86 -1.65
N ARG A 313 19.98 -6.69 -2.60
CA ARG A 313 20.07 -6.34 -4.03
C ARG A 313 18.74 -6.42 -4.75
N SER A 314 17.87 -7.34 -4.38
CA SER A 314 16.50 -7.42 -4.88
C SER A 314 15.66 -6.26 -4.36
N LEU A 315 15.67 -5.99 -3.05
CA LEU A 315 15.00 -4.83 -2.43
C LEU A 315 15.47 -3.51 -3.01
N SER A 316 16.76 -3.40 -3.36
CA SER A 316 17.28 -2.19 -3.99
C SER A 316 16.85 -2.01 -5.45
N GLN A 317 16.42 -3.09 -6.14
CA GLN A 317 15.77 -2.98 -7.46
C GLN A 317 14.34 -2.42 -7.35
N PHE A 318 13.67 -2.57 -6.20
CA PHE A 318 12.36 -1.97 -5.93
C PHE A 318 12.44 -0.49 -5.52
N THR A 319 13.64 0.09 -5.49
CA THR A 319 13.80 1.51 -5.18
C THR A 319 13.77 2.37 -6.45
N PRO A 320 13.13 3.57 -6.40
CA PRO A 320 13.09 4.46 -7.54
C PRO A 320 14.49 4.89 -8.00
N ALA A 321 14.63 5.19 -9.29
CA ALA A 321 15.91 5.55 -9.90
C ALA A 321 16.56 6.78 -9.27
N GLN A 322 15.75 7.70 -8.75
CA GLN A 322 16.16 8.87 -7.99
C GLN A 322 15.27 9.02 -6.75
N TRP A 323 15.92 9.23 -5.60
CA TRP A 323 15.28 9.53 -4.32
C TRP A 323 15.23 11.03 -4.08
N ASP A 324 14.74 11.78 -5.05
CA ASP A 324 14.56 13.21 -4.86
C ASP A 324 13.45 13.47 -3.84
N LYS A 325 13.64 14.52 -3.04
CA LYS A 325 12.60 15.02 -2.13
C LYS A 325 11.49 15.67 -2.92
N ASP A 326 10.26 15.26 -2.65
CA ASP A 326 9.08 15.85 -3.28
C ASP A 326 8.88 17.27 -2.75
N GLN A 327 8.91 18.23 -3.68
CA GLN A 327 8.82 19.66 -3.39
C GLN A 327 7.36 20.11 -3.43
N TRP A 328 6.64 19.93 -2.31
CA TRP A 328 5.21 20.26 -2.22
C TRP A 328 4.90 21.76 -2.14
N HIS A 329 5.79 22.52 -1.51
CA HIS A 329 5.71 23.98 -1.35
C HIS A 329 4.28 24.54 -1.07
N PRO A 330 3.62 24.13 0.03
CA PRO A 330 2.21 24.46 0.30
C PRO A 330 1.93 25.96 0.46
N PHE A 331 2.94 26.76 0.79
CA PHE A 331 2.79 28.20 1.06
C PHE A 331 3.17 29.11 -0.12
N MET A 332 3.48 28.55 -1.30
CA MET A 332 3.82 29.37 -2.48
C MET A 332 2.63 30.13 -3.06
N GLY A 333 1.40 29.74 -2.71
CA GLY A 333 0.19 30.45 -3.11
C GLY A 333 -1.08 29.78 -2.59
N PRO A 334 -2.23 30.47 -2.62
CA PRO A 334 -3.48 29.95 -2.09
C PRO A 334 -3.97 28.69 -2.85
N LEU A 335 -3.78 28.62 -4.17
CA LEU A 335 -4.16 27.45 -4.96
C LEU A 335 -3.30 26.22 -4.61
N ARG A 336 -1.98 26.40 -4.52
CA ARG A 336 -1.04 25.36 -4.06
C ARG A 336 -1.43 24.83 -2.68
N PHE A 337 -1.77 25.73 -1.76
CA PHE A 337 -2.22 25.36 -0.42
C PHE A 337 -3.48 24.48 -0.48
N ILE A 338 -4.49 24.87 -1.26
CA ILE A 338 -5.73 24.09 -1.42
C ILE A 338 -5.45 22.72 -2.05
N GLN A 339 -4.58 22.65 -3.06
CA GLN A 339 -4.22 21.40 -3.71
C GLN A 339 -3.49 20.43 -2.76
N VAL A 340 -2.57 20.92 -1.93
CA VAL A 340 -1.88 20.09 -0.92
C VAL A 340 -2.86 19.70 0.20
N LEU A 341 -3.74 20.61 0.63
CA LEU A 341 -4.77 20.32 1.62
C LEU A 341 -5.75 19.24 1.11
N PHE A 342 -6.16 19.30 -0.15
CA PHE A 342 -6.98 18.28 -0.78
C PHE A 342 -6.33 16.91 -0.70
N LEU A 343 -5.01 16.83 -0.96
CA LEU A 343 -4.26 15.59 -0.81
C LEU A 343 -4.30 15.05 0.63
N CYS A 344 -4.13 15.91 1.64
CA CYS A 344 -4.27 15.51 3.03
C CYS A 344 -5.64 14.90 3.31
N VAL A 345 -6.72 15.56 2.85
CA VAL A 345 -8.08 15.08 3.09
C VAL A 345 -8.33 13.73 2.39
N VAL A 346 -7.83 13.55 1.18
CA VAL A 346 -7.91 12.26 0.47
C VAL A 346 -7.21 11.16 1.25
N PHE A 347 -5.99 11.42 1.76
CA PHE A 347 -5.26 10.46 2.61
C PHE A 347 -6.07 10.04 3.82
N MET A 348 -6.53 11.02 4.60
CA MET A 348 -7.31 10.79 5.82
C MET A 348 -8.60 10.02 5.53
N THR A 349 -9.24 10.29 4.38
CA THR A 349 -10.44 9.56 3.95
C THR A 349 -10.14 8.09 3.64
N VAL A 350 -9.03 7.80 2.95
CA VAL A 350 -8.60 6.42 2.65
C VAL A 350 -8.27 5.67 3.94
N GLU A 351 -7.64 6.32 4.91
CA GLU A 351 -7.34 5.70 6.21
C GLU A 351 -8.61 5.38 6.98
N LEU A 352 -9.53 6.34 7.11
CA LEU A 352 -10.80 6.12 7.79
C LEU A 352 -11.64 5.04 7.09
N ASN A 353 -11.61 4.99 5.75
CA ASN A 353 -12.26 3.94 4.97
C ASN A 353 -11.73 2.54 5.33
N THR A 354 -10.48 2.43 5.77
CA THR A 354 -9.90 1.16 6.20
C THR A 354 -10.62 0.60 7.43
N PHE A 355 -10.75 1.43 8.47
CA PHE A 355 -11.43 1.09 9.71
C PHE A 355 -12.94 0.91 9.53
N PHE A 356 -13.57 1.77 8.73
CA PHE A 356 -15.00 1.71 8.48
C PHE A 356 -15.42 0.41 7.78
N LEU A 357 -14.74 0.03 6.70
CA LEU A 357 -15.08 -1.18 5.95
C LEU A 357 -14.85 -2.45 6.80
N LYS A 358 -13.79 -2.45 7.60
CA LYS A 358 -13.50 -3.52 8.57
C LYS A 358 -14.66 -3.70 9.56
N PHE A 359 -15.19 -2.61 10.10
CA PHE A 359 -16.34 -2.63 11.01
C PHE A 359 -17.63 -3.08 10.32
N CYS A 360 -17.98 -2.49 9.17
CA CYS A 360 -19.21 -2.82 8.46
C CYS A 360 -19.28 -4.30 8.06
N LEU A 361 -18.15 -4.87 7.63
CA LEU A 361 -18.06 -6.25 7.14
C LEU A 361 -17.63 -7.27 8.21
N TRP A 362 -17.49 -6.86 9.47
CA TRP A 362 -17.03 -7.72 10.56
C TRP A 362 -15.70 -8.44 10.25
N ILE A 363 -14.71 -7.69 9.78
CA ILE A 363 -13.37 -8.22 9.49
C ILE A 363 -12.50 -8.08 10.75
N PRO A 364 -11.94 -9.16 11.30
CA PRO A 364 -11.07 -9.07 12.46
C PRO A 364 -9.78 -8.30 12.12
N PRO A 365 -9.19 -7.51 13.06
CA PRO A 365 -7.94 -6.78 12.83
C PRO A 365 -6.79 -7.68 12.34
N ARG A 366 -6.71 -8.90 12.90
CA ARG A 366 -5.67 -9.89 12.59
C ARG A 366 -5.89 -10.63 11.26
N ASN A 367 -6.99 -10.37 10.57
CA ASN A 367 -7.29 -11.07 9.33
C ASN A 367 -6.34 -10.59 8.21
N PRO A 368 -5.73 -11.51 7.44
CA PRO A 368 -4.78 -11.15 6.39
C PRO A 368 -5.40 -10.29 5.28
N LEU A 369 -6.72 -10.29 5.08
CA LEU A 369 -7.39 -9.41 4.12
C LEU A 369 -7.14 -7.93 4.42
N VAL A 370 -7.04 -7.55 5.70
CA VAL A 370 -6.72 -6.16 6.10
C VAL A 370 -5.31 -5.81 5.63
N VAL A 371 -4.36 -6.70 5.88
CA VAL A 371 -2.95 -6.52 5.46
C VAL A 371 -2.83 -6.46 3.94
N TYR A 372 -3.47 -7.39 3.21
CA TYR A 372 -3.44 -7.38 1.74
C TYR A 372 -4.03 -6.08 1.16
N ARG A 373 -5.12 -5.59 1.73
CA ARG A 373 -5.73 -4.32 1.33
C ARG A 373 -4.80 -3.14 1.60
N LEU A 374 -4.17 -3.07 2.78
CA LEU A 374 -3.21 -2.02 3.12
C LEU A 374 -2.00 -2.03 2.18
N ILE A 375 -1.46 -3.20 1.87
CA ILE A 375 -0.35 -3.35 0.91
C ILE A 375 -0.78 -2.88 -0.49
N LEU A 376 -1.98 -3.28 -0.95
CA LEU A 376 -2.50 -2.87 -2.26
C LEU A 376 -2.65 -1.34 -2.35
N TRP A 377 -3.29 -0.72 -1.35
CA TRP A 377 -3.43 0.74 -1.30
C TRP A 377 -2.10 1.46 -1.22
N TRP A 378 -1.13 0.93 -0.46
CA TRP A 378 0.22 1.47 -0.43
C TRP A 378 0.89 1.39 -1.81
N LEU A 379 0.83 0.25 -2.50
CA LEU A 379 1.40 0.08 -3.84
C LEU A 379 0.73 0.98 -4.89
N ILE A 380 -0.58 1.22 -4.80
CA ILE A 380 -1.31 2.15 -5.68
C ILE A 380 -0.87 3.59 -5.39
N ALA A 381 -0.72 3.94 -4.11
CA ALA A 381 -0.42 5.32 -3.71
C ALA A 381 0.97 5.78 -4.14
N ILE A 382 1.99 4.91 -4.18
CA ILE A 382 3.36 5.29 -4.58
C ILE A 382 3.41 6.01 -5.95
N PRO A 383 2.93 5.44 -7.07
CA PRO A 383 2.90 6.14 -8.35
C PRO A 383 1.95 7.34 -8.34
N THR A 384 0.77 7.22 -7.73
CA THR A 384 -0.24 8.30 -7.72
C THR A 384 0.25 9.56 -7.01
N ILE A 385 0.92 9.43 -5.86
CA ILE A 385 1.48 10.58 -5.13
C ILE A 385 2.58 11.25 -5.94
N ARG A 386 3.41 10.47 -6.63
CA ARG A 386 4.47 11.01 -7.49
C ARG A 386 3.90 11.73 -8.71
N GLU A 387 2.91 11.15 -9.38
CA GLU A 387 2.21 11.78 -10.51
C GLU A 387 1.50 13.06 -10.08
N TYR A 388 0.82 13.05 -8.93
CA TYR A 388 0.18 14.24 -8.39
C TYR A 388 1.21 15.33 -8.04
N ASN A 389 2.35 14.96 -7.46
CA ASN A 389 3.41 15.91 -7.17
C ASN A 389 3.97 16.54 -8.46
N SER A 390 4.24 15.74 -9.50
CA SER A 390 4.68 16.23 -10.81
C SER A 390 3.66 17.19 -11.43
N TYR A 391 2.36 16.83 -11.40
CA TYR A 391 1.29 17.70 -11.89
C TYR A 391 1.21 19.04 -11.16
N LEU A 392 1.58 19.11 -9.87
CA LEU A 392 1.64 20.38 -9.15
C LEU A 392 2.86 21.23 -9.53
N GLN A 393 3.91 20.63 -10.10
CA GLN A 393 5.13 21.33 -10.51
C GLN A 393 5.09 21.85 -11.94
N ASP A 394 4.31 21.20 -12.80
CA ASP A 394 3.93 21.69 -14.14
C ASP A 394 3.04 22.95 -14.05
#